data_AF-A0A7V6A215-F1
#
_entry.id   AF-A0A7V6A215-F1
#
_cell.length_a   1.000
_cell.length_b   1.000
_cell.length_c   1.000
_cell.angle_alpha   90.00
_cell.angle_beta   90.00
_cell.angle_gamma   90.00
#
_symmetry.space_group_name_H-M   'P 1'
#
loop_
_entity.id
_entity.type
_entity.pdbx_description
1 polymer ?
#
loop_
_entity_poly.entity_id
_entity_poly.type
_entity_poly.pdbx_seq_one_letter_code
_entity_poly.pdbx_strand_id
1 'polypeptide(L)'
;MPQPSTTDQQQAHFHLVKNIIQQEDMWERIPEHAREFSPENLENLVKYAYFAGFIDMSQVIRLLFLKKGERARLLHKWYEEIRDKGCWLC
;
A
#
# COMPACT_ATOMS: atom_id res chain seq x y z
N MET A 1 -23.61 -15.61 7.53
CA MET A 1 -22.14 -15.55 7.61
C MET A 1 -21.77 -14.21 8.23
N PRO A 2 -20.95 -14.15 9.29
CA PRO A 2 -20.47 -12.87 9.81
C PRO A 2 -19.60 -12.19 8.77
N GLN A 3 -19.75 -10.87 8.58
CA GLN A 3 -18.84 -10.11 7.73
C GLN A 3 -17.46 -10.00 8.42
N PRO A 4 -16.35 -10.16 7.67
CA PRO A 4 -15.01 -10.02 8.24
C PRO A 4 -14.81 -8.61 8.80
N SER A 5 -14.05 -8.50 9.89
CA SER A 5 -13.73 -7.20 10.47
C SER A 5 -12.85 -6.38 9.52
N THR A 6 -12.87 -5.05 9.62
CA THR A 6 -12.01 -4.18 8.81
C THR A 6 -10.53 -4.58 8.90
N THR A 7 -10.10 -5.04 10.08
CA THR A 7 -8.73 -5.54 10.31
C THR A 7 -8.43 -6.80 9.51
N ASP A 8 -9.34 -7.77 9.48
CA ASP A 8 -9.16 -9.01 8.70
C ASP A 8 -9.05 -8.71 7.20
N GLN A 9 -9.85 -7.76 6.71
CA GLN A 9 -9.80 -7.34 5.31
C GLN A 9 -8.50 -6.59 4.99
N GLN A 10 -8.04 -5.69 5.88
CA GLN A 10 -6.76 -5.01 5.73
C GLN A 10 -5.59 -5.99 5.74
N GLN A 11 -5.63 -7.01 6.58
CA GLN A 11 -4.61 -8.05 6.62
C GLN A 11 -4.62 -8.89 5.32
N ALA A 12 -5.80 -9.23 4.81
CA ALA A 12 -5.91 -9.89 3.51
C ALA A 12 -5.35 -9.03 2.37
N HIS A 13 -5.63 -7.72 2.37
CA HIS A 13 -5.06 -6.78 1.40
C HIS A 13 -3.55 -6.64 1.55
N PHE A 14 -3.01 -6.66 2.77
CA PHE A 14 -1.57 -6.65 3.02
C PHE A 14 -0.90 -7.86 2.39
N HIS A 15 -1.44 -9.06 2.62
CA HIS A 15 -0.94 -10.28 1.99
C HIS A 15 -1.05 -10.25 0.46
N LEU A 16 -2.14 -9.70 -0.08
CA LEU A 16 -2.31 -9.55 -1.52
C LEU A 16 -1.21 -8.66 -2.14
N VAL A 17 -0.96 -7.48 -1.56
CA VAL A 17 0.06 -6.55 -2.06
C VAL A 17 1.47 -7.13 -1.88
N LYS A 18 1.73 -7.79 -0.75
CA LYS A 18 2.97 -8.55 -0.55
C LYS A 18 3.19 -9.56 -1.69
N ASN A 19 2.18 -10.35 -2.03
CA ASN A 19 2.29 -11.35 -3.09
C ASN A 19 2.58 -10.71 -4.46
N ILE A 20 1.93 -9.58 -4.78
CA ILE A 20 2.20 -8.81 -6.01
C ILE A 20 3.67 -8.38 -6.05
N ILE A 21 4.17 -7.76 -4.97
CA ILE A 21 5.56 -7.31 -4.89
C ILE A 21 6.55 -8.49 -4.96
N GLN A 22 6.20 -9.65 -4.39
CA GLN A 22 7.00 -10.87 -4.49
C GLN A 22 7.05 -11.44 -5.90
N GLN A 23 5.94 -11.40 -6.65
CA GLN A 23 5.90 -11.85 -8.05
C GLN A 23 6.76 -11.00 -8.98
N GLU A 24 6.99 -9.75 -8.60
CA GLU A 24 7.90 -8.82 -9.29
C GLU A 24 9.35 -8.92 -8.78
N ASP A 25 9.67 -9.92 -7.93
CA ASP A 25 11.00 -10.13 -7.31
C ASP A 25 11.54 -8.93 -6.52
N MET A 26 10.64 -8.07 -6.01
CA MET A 26 11.01 -6.79 -5.39
C MET A 26 10.84 -6.78 -3.87
N TRP A 27 10.39 -7.89 -3.29
CA TRP A 27 10.13 -8.01 -1.86
C TRP A 27 11.36 -7.77 -0.98
N GLU A 28 12.54 -8.18 -1.43
CA GLU A 28 13.78 -7.98 -0.68
C GLU A 28 14.15 -6.49 -0.51
N ARG A 29 13.66 -5.62 -1.41
CA ARG A 29 13.87 -4.17 -1.34
C ARG A 29 12.95 -3.47 -0.34
N ILE A 30 11.94 -4.16 0.17
CA ILE A 30 11.06 -3.64 1.20
C ILE A 30 11.81 -3.64 2.55
N PRO A 31 11.88 -2.51 3.26
CA PRO A 31 12.48 -2.44 4.60
C PRO A 31 11.82 -3.41 5.58
N GLU A 32 12.59 -3.98 6.50
CA GLU A 32 12.10 -5.00 7.44
C GLU A 32 10.88 -4.54 8.24
N HIS A 33 10.87 -3.30 8.70
CA HIS A 33 9.76 -2.72 9.45
C HIS A 33 8.43 -2.69 8.66
N ALA A 34 8.49 -2.63 7.32
CA ALA A 34 7.33 -2.61 6.44
C ALA A 34 6.87 -4.02 6.01
N ARG A 35 7.59 -5.08 6.40
CA ARG A 35 7.26 -6.47 6.07
C ARG A 35 6.21 -7.09 7.00
N GLU A 36 5.95 -6.45 8.14
CA GLU A 36 4.93 -6.87 9.10
C GLU A 36 3.61 -6.15 8.89
N PHE A 37 2.51 -6.83 9.20
CA PHE A 37 1.18 -6.24 9.03
C PHE A 37 0.94 -5.12 10.03
N SER A 38 0.68 -3.93 9.49
CA SER A 38 0.02 -2.82 10.17
C SER A 38 -0.76 -2.01 9.12
N PRO A 39 -1.78 -1.23 9.51
CA PRO A 39 -2.48 -0.36 8.56
C PRO A 39 -1.54 0.62 7.84
N GLU A 40 -0.54 1.14 8.56
CA GLU A 40 0.50 2.01 7.99
C GLU A 40 1.36 1.26 6.97
N ASN A 41 1.81 0.04 7.30
CA ASN A 41 2.62 -0.76 6.39
C ASN A 41 1.83 -1.21 5.16
N LEU A 42 0.53 -1.46 5.29
CA LEU A 42 -0.34 -1.67 4.13
C LEU A 42 -0.32 -0.45 3.20
N GLU A 43 -0.50 0.76 3.74
CA GLU A 43 -0.41 1.99 2.94
C GLU A 43 0.98 2.13 2.29
N ASN A 44 2.05 1.87 3.02
CA ASN A 44 3.42 1.94 2.50
C ASN A 44 3.68 0.93 1.37
N LEU A 45 3.22 -0.32 1.51
CA LEU A 45 3.34 -1.33 0.44
C LEU A 45 2.51 -0.96 -0.78
N VAL A 46 1.28 -0.46 -0.58
CA VAL A 46 0.42 0.00 -1.69
C VAL A 46 1.05 1.20 -2.39
N LYS A 47 1.58 2.17 -1.64
CA LYS A 47 2.32 3.33 -2.16
C LYS A 47 3.48 2.86 -3.03
N TYR A 48 4.32 1.96 -2.50
CA TYR A 48 5.44 1.39 -3.23
C TYR A 48 5.00 0.69 -4.52
N ALA A 49 4.05 -0.23 -4.44
CA ALA A 49 3.56 -0.99 -5.59
C ALA A 49 2.96 -0.07 -6.66
N TYR A 50 2.26 0.99 -6.27
CA TYR A 50 1.69 1.97 -7.20
C TYR A 50 2.79 2.72 -7.97
N PHE A 51 3.80 3.24 -7.26
CA PHE A 51 4.85 4.01 -7.90
C PHE A 51 5.88 3.17 -8.64
N ALA A 52 6.07 1.91 -8.23
CA ALA A 52 6.82 0.92 -8.99
C ALA A 52 6.07 0.44 -10.25
N GLY A 53 4.78 0.76 -10.39
CA GLY A 53 3.97 0.42 -11.55
C GLY A 53 3.33 -0.97 -11.51
N PHE A 54 3.36 -1.67 -10.37
CA PHE A 54 2.80 -3.02 -10.22
C PHE A 54 1.27 -3.00 -10.07
N ILE A 55 0.73 -1.89 -9.55
CA ILE A 55 -0.71 -1.70 -9.41
C ILE A 55 -1.15 -0.33 -9.94
N ASP A 56 -2.40 -0.25 -10.37
CA ASP A 56 -3.02 1.00 -10.80
C ASP A 56 -3.84 1.67 -9.67
N MET A 57 -4.33 2.87 -9.94
CA MET A 57 -5.09 3.67 -8.97
C MET A 57 -6.44 3.04 -8.57
N SER A 58 -7.07 2.27 -9.45
CA SER A 58 -8.31 1.55 -9.11
C SER A 58 -8.03 0.47 -8.06
N GLN A 59 -6.88 -0.20 -8.19
CA GLN A 59 -6.41 -1.16 -7.20
C GLN A 59 -6.05 -0.47 -5.88
N VAL A 60 -5.37 0.69 -5.90
CA VAL A 60 -5.09 1.50 -4.69
C VAL A 60 -6.37 1.83 -3.93
N ILE A 61 -7.41 2.32 -4.63
CA ILE A 61 -8.71 2.66 -4.04
C ILE A 61 -9.33 1.45 -3.34
N ARG A 62 -9.31 0.28 -3.99
CA ARG A 62 -9.83 -0.97 -3.43
C ARG A 62 -9.03 -1.43 -2.21
N LEU A 63 -7.71 -1.40 -2.30
CA LEU A 63 -6.81 -1.93 -1.27
C LEU A 63 -6.83 -1.10 0.01
N LEU A 64 -6.96 0.23 -0.10
CA LEU A 64 -6.97 1.16 1.03
C LEU A 64 -8.38 1.60 1.45
N PHE A 65 -9.43 1.01 0.88
CA PHE A 65 -10.83 1.37 1.15
C PHE A 65 -11.11 2.88 0.99
N LEU A 66 -10.48 3.52 0.00
CA LEU A 66 -10.60 4.96 -0.18
C LEU A 66 -12.02 5.34 -0.58
N LYS A 67 -12.54 6.37 0.08
CA LYS A 67 -13.83 6.97 -0.26
C LYS A 67 -13.67 7.94 -1.43
N LYS A 68 -14.80 8.26 -2.04
CA LYS A 68 -14.87 9.26 -3.11
C LYS A 68 -14.27 10.59 -2.63
N GLY A 69 -13.27 11.08 -3.36
CA GLY A 69 -12.58 12.34 -3.05
C GLY A 69 -11.28 12.19 -2.23
N GLU A 70 -11.02 11.03 -1.61
CA GLU A 70 -9.81 10.84 -0.79
C GLU A 70 -8.55 10.62 -1.64
N ARG A 71 -8.70 10.13 -2.88
CA ARG A 71 -7.59 9.89 -3.82
C ARG A 71 -6.65 11.09 -3.96
N ALA A 72 -7.19 12.28 -4.22
CA ALA A 72 -6.37 13.45 -4.52
C ALA A 72 -5.51 13.84 -3.31
N ARG A 73 -6.12 13.79 -2.12
CA ARG A 73 -5.43 14.03 -0.85
C ARG A 73 -4.35 12.99 -0.57
N LEU A 74 -4.63 11.72 -0.82
CA LEU A 74 -3.66 10.63 -0.64
C LEU A 74 -2.45 10.80 -1.56
N LEU A 75 -2.68 11.06 -2.85
CA LEU A 75 -1.61 11.28 -3.81
C LEU A 75 -0.76 12.50 -3.43
N HIS A 76 -1.39 13.60 -3.03
CA HIS A 76 -0.68 14.79 -2.58
C HIS A 76 0.23 14.47 -1.39
N LYS A 77 -0.29 13.80 -0.35
CA LYS A 77 0.49 13.32 0.81
C LYS A 77 1.70 12.49 0.36
N TRP A 78 1.49 11.51 -0.52
CA TRP A 78 2.57 10.63 -0.96
C TRP A 78 3.65 11.39 -1.74
N TYR A 79 3.27 12.28 -2.65
CA TYR A 79 4.23 13.09 -3.39
C TYR A 79 5.01 14.04 -2.48
N GLU A 80 4.38 14.63 -1.46
CA GLU A 80 5.07 15.44 -0.46
C GLU A 80 6.07 14.60 0.35
N GLU A 81 5.67 13.42 0.83
CA GLU A 81 6.57 12.51 1.55
C GLU A 81 7.79 12.11 0.72
N ILE A 82 7.59 11.76 -0.56
CA ILE A 82 8.68 11.39 -1.46
C ILE A 82 9.59 12.59 -1.75
N ARG A 83 9.01 13.78 -1.93
CA ARG A 83 9.78 15.00 -2.14
C ARG A 83 10.65 15.32 -0.92
N ASP A 84 10.11 15.17 0.27
CA ASP A 84 10.77 15.54 1.52
C ASP A 84 11.82 14.50 1.94
N LYS A 85 11.54 13.20 1.78
CA LYS A 85 12.44 12.10 2.18
C LYS A 85 13.35 11.59 1.06
N GLY A 86 13.02 11.88 -0.20
CA GLY A 86 13.73 11.40 -1.38
C GLY A 86 13.55 9.91 -1.68
N CYS A 87 12.64 9.22 -0.97
CA CYS A 87 12.49 7.78 -1.09
C CYS A 87 11.04 7.31 -0.87
N TRP A 88 10.75 6.12 -1.39
CA TRP A 88 9.40 5.58 -1.47
C TRP A 88 8.95 4.82 -0.21
N LEU A 89 9.91 4.28 0.57
CA LEU A 89 9.67 3.37 1.70
C LEU A 89 10.49 3.69 2.97
N CYS A 90 11.11 4.88 3.04
CA CYS A 90 11.65 5.43 4.28
C CYS A 90 10.70 6.51 4.84
#